data_AF-A0A1C6TE05-F1
#
_entry.id   AF-A0A1C6TE05-F1
#
_cell.length_a   1.000
_cell.length_b   1.000
_cell.length_c   1.000
_cell.angle_alpha   90.00
_cell.angle_beta   90.00
_cell.angle_gamma   90.00
#
_symmetry.space_group_name_H-M   'P 1'
#
loop_
_entity.id
_entity.type
_entity.pdbx_description
1 polymer ?
#
loop_
_entity_poly.entity_id
_entity_poly.type
_entity_poly.pdbx_seq_one_letter_code
_entity_poly.pdbx_strand_id
1 'polypeptide(L)'
;MPIDRGRVGHLSGRGIRYAALAACAPLLVAVLTACGPGQSETTSEADSGTAGQWDAYDKQKQNLATCLNEKGLTEVRYLGHDNPMMEFSGWPDTLTPDLDECFEKWPALDPPVKDTPRKPTEEELRKGRAIAQCMRDNGVPGYPDPDPDPAPVDFATLRRQKQEIKDRMAEPAYQAAAKICFTAPAGG
;
A
#
# COMPACT_ATOMS: atom_id res chain seq x y z
N MET A 1 -70.28 -19.73 -0.39
CA MET A 1 -71.01 -18.73 -1.20
C MET A 1 -70.02 -17.65 -1.64
N PRO A 2 -70.00 -17.27 -2.92
CA PRO A 2 -69.05 -16.32 -3.49
C PRO A 2 -69.57 -14.89 -3.32
N ILE A 3 -68.68 -13.91 -3.09
CA ILE A 3 -68.97 -12.51 -3.47
C ILE A 3 -67.72 -11.94 -4.15
N ASP A 4 -67.84 -11.93 -5.47
CA ASP A 4 -67.14 -11.09 -6.42
C ASP A 4 -67.50 -9.61 -6.19
N ARG A 5 -66.56 -8.69 -6.44
CA ARG A 5 -66.82 -7.36 -7.01
C ARG A 5 -65.52 -6.61 -7.27
N GLY A 6 -65.11 -6.58 -8.53
CA GLY A 6 -64.25 -5.52 -9.06
C GLY A 6 -64.99 -4.19 -9.20
N ARG A 7 -64.22 -3.08 -9.20
CA ARG A 7 -64.41 -1.84 -10.00
C ARG A 7 -63.19 -0.92 -9.74
N VAL A 8 -62.28 -0.70 -10.69
CA VAL A 8 -62.25 0.29 -11.79
C VAL A 8 -62.40 1.77 -11.36
N GLY A 9 -61.41 2.57 -11.77
CA GLY A 9 -61.48 4.02 -11.97
C GLY A 9 -60.21 4.71 -11.47
N HIS A 10 -59.55 5.65 -12.16
CA HIS A 10 -59.73 6.34 -13.44
C HIS A 10 -58.33 6.96 -13.74
N LEU A 11 -57.74 6.75 -14.93
CA LEU A 11 -57.67 7.72 -16.03
C LEU A 11 -57.19 9.14 -15.66
N SER A 12 -56.03 9.52 -16.21
CA SER A 12 -55.81 10.75 -17.00
C SER A 12 -54.30 10.86 -17.29
N GLY A 13 -53.75 10.89 -18.49
CA GLY A 13 -54.32 11.25 -19.78
C GLY A 13 -53.62 12.49 -20.32
N ARG A 14 -52.91 12.30 -21.45
CA ARG A 14 -52.50 13.26 -22.49
C ARG A 14 -51.02 13.64 -22.53
N GLY A 15 -50.30 12.99 -23.45
CA GLY A 15 -49.20 13.62 -24.17
C GLY A 15 -49.70 14.56 -25.25
N ILE A 16 -48.79 15.32 -25.86
CA ILE A 16 -48.89 15.91 -27.20
C ILE A 16 -47.47 15.91 -27.81
N ARG A 17 -47.41 15.56 -29.09
CA ARG A 17 -46.24 15.41 -29.96
C ARG A 17 -46.04 16.65 -30.84
N TYR A 18 -44.95 16.60 -31.63
CA TYR A 18 -44.65 17.30 -32.89
C TYR A 18 -44.00 18.68 -32.74
N ALA A 19 -43.12 19.18 -33.61
CA ALA A 19 -42.24 18.66 -34.66
C ALA A 19 -41.44 19.88 -35.19
N ALA A 20 -40.18 19.64 -35.60
CA ALA A 20 -39.39 20.32 -36.65
C ALA A 20 -39.35 21.86 -36.80
N LEU A 21 -38.13 22.39 -36.91
CA LEU A 21 -37.60 23.26 -38.01
C LEU A 21 -36.13 23.57 -37.65
N ALA A 22 -35.16 22.94 -38.30
CA ALA A 22 -34.46 23.42 -39.50
C ALA A 22 -33.56 24.64 -39.25
N ALA A 23 -32.23 24.43 -39.27
CA ALA A 23 -31.27 25.31 -39.95
C ALA A 23 -29.82 24.83 -39.75
N CYS A 24 -29.12 24.73 -40.89
CA CYS A 24 -27.68 24.98 -41.07
C CYS A 24 -26.67 23.95 -40.53
N ALA A 25 -26.33 22.99 -41.39
CA ALA A 25 -24.95 22.52 -41.48
C ALA A 25 -24.06 23.63 -42.09
N PRO A 26 -22.88 23.86 -41.51
CA PRO A 26 -21.71 24.02 -42.38
C PRO A 26 -20.52 23.17 -41.89
N LEU A 27 -19.89 22.51 -42.87
CA LEU A 27 -18.45 22.24 -42.96
C LEU A 27 -17.75 21.58 -41.75
N LEU A 28 -17.57 20.27 -41.87
CA LEU A 28 -16.43 19.55 -41.31
C LEU A 28 -15.13 20.16 -41.85
N VAL A 29 -14.48 21.01 -41.06
CA VAL A 29 -13.04 21.29 -41.18
C VAL A 29 -12.33 20.42 -40.16
N ALA A 30 -11.65 19.38 -40.63
CA ALA A 30 -10.67 18.67 -39.85
C ALA A 30 -9.46 19.60 -39.62
N VAL A 31 -9.26 20.04 -38.38
CA VAL A 31 -7.99 20.64 -37.95
C VAL A 31 -7.28 19.64 -37.06
N LEU A 32 -6.30 18.97 -37.65
CA LEU A 32 -5.26 18.26 -36.94
C LEU A 32 -4.25 19.28 -36.40
N THR A 33 -3.87 19.05 -35.14
CA THR A 33 -2.65 19.48 -34.45
C THR A 33 -2.53 20.88 -33.86
N ALA A 34 -2.12 20.81 -32.58
CA ALA A 34 -1.24 21.72 -31.84
C ALA A 34 -1.88 22.76 -30.91
N CYS A 35 -1.53 22.60 -29.62
CA CYS A 35 -1.62 23.56 -28.51
C CYS A 35 -3.02 23.88 -27.96
N GLY A 36 -3.43 23.16 -26.91
CA GLY A 36 -4.58 23.51 -26.08
C GLY A 36 -4.14 24.27 -24.82
N PRO A 37 -4.77 25.42 -24.47
CA PRO A 37 -4.58 26.11 -23.21
C PRO A 37 -5.66 25.71 -22.17
N GLY A 38 -5.20 25.41 -20.95
CA GLY A 38 -5.90 25.73 -19.70
C GLY A 38 -7.02 24.82 -19.21
N GLN A 39 -6.68 23.89 -18.31
CA GLN A 39 -7.32 23.82 -17.00
C GLN A 39 -6.25 23.64 -15.94
N SER A 40 -6.17 24.62 -15.03
CA SER A 40 -5.54 24.45 -13.72
C SER A 40 -6.41 23.48 -12.92
N GLU A 41 -6.05 22.22 -12.94
CA GLU A 41 -6.28 21.34 -11.81
C GLU A 41 -4.90 21.12 -11.21
N THR A 42 -4.72 21.58 -9.98
CA THR A 42 -3.65 21.07 -9.12
C THR A 42 -3.94 19.59 -8.92
N THR A 43 -3.59 18.75 -9.89
CA THR A 43 -3.34 17.36 -9.61
C THR A 43 -2.09 17.36 -8.78
N SER A 44 -2.31 17.35 -7.47
CA SER A 44 -1.37 16.76 -6.53
C SER A 44 -0.75 15.57 -7.25
N GLU A 45 0.56 15.64 -7.49
CA GLU A 45 1.35 14.44 -7.71
C GLU A 45 1.14 13.61 -6.45
N ALA A 46 0.08 12.80 -6.52
CA ALA A 46 -0.13 11.71 -5.61
C ALA A 46 1.12 10.86 -5.75
N ASP A 47 1.80 10.73 -4.61
CA ASP A 47 2.82 9.76 -4.32
C ASP A 47 2.30 8.36 -4.70
N SER A 48 2.32 8.09 -6.00
CA SER A 48 1.72 6.93 -6.66
C SER A 48 2.78 5.88 -6.98
N GLY A 49 4.03 6.14 -6.59
CA GLY A 49 5.17 5.30 -6.87
C GLY A 49 5.14 3.96 -6.14
N THR A 50 4.51 3.89 -4.97
CA THR A 50 4.47 2.68 -4.12
C THR A 50 3.08 2.33 -3.62
N ALA A 51 2.26 3.33 -3.24
CA ALA A 51 0.89 3.07 -2.78
C ALA A 51 0.04 2.32 -3.83
N GLY A 52 0.13 2.73 -5.10
CA GLY A 52 -0.58 2.05 -6.19
C GLY A 52 -0.06 0.65 -6.50
N GLN A 53 1.21 0.35 -6.19
CA GLN A 53 1.78 -0.98 -6.36
C GLN A 53 1.28 -1.95 -5.29
N TRP A 54 1.15 -1.47 -4.04
CA TRP A 54 0.55 -2.25 -2.95
C TRP A 54 -0.93 -2.51 -3.18
N ASP A 55 -1.70 -1.54 -3.70
CA ASP A 55 -3.10 -1.76 -4.07
C ASP A 55 -3.25 -2.87 -5.12
N ALA A 56 -2.37 -2.90 -6.12
CA ALA A 56 -2.35 -3.94 -7.15
C ALA A 56 -1.96 -5.31 -6.58
N TYR A 57 -0.98 -5.35 -5.67
CA TYR A 57 -0.56 -6.55 -4.96
C TYR A 57 -1.70 -7.12 -4.11
N ASP A 58 -2.28 -6.29 -3.24
CA ASP A 58 -3.38 -6.67 -2.35
C ASP A 58 -4.57 -7.20 -3.13
N LYS A 59 -4.95 -6.52 -4.21
CA LYS A 59 -6.06 -6.94 -5.07
C LYS A 59 -5.81 -8.30 -5.70
N GLN A 60 -4.59 -8.58 -6.16
CA GLN A 60 -4.28 -9.89 -6.74
C GLN A 60 -4.36 -11.00 -5.69
N LYS A 61 -3.84 -10.77 -4.48
CA LYS A 61 -3.90 -11.73 -3.37
C LYS A 61 -5.33 -11.99 -2.88
N GLN A 62 -6.18 -10.96 -2.86
CA GLN A 62 -7.62 -11.11 -2.63
C GLN A 62 -8.30 -11.96 -3.72
N ASN A 63 -7.93 -11.78 -4.98
CA ASN A 63 -8.47 -12.59 -6.08
C ASN A 63 -8.03 -14.06 -5.98
N LEU A 64 -6.77 -14.32 -5.58
CA LEU A 64 -6.28 -15.67 -5.31
C LEU A 64 -7.07 -16.31 -4.16
N ALA A 65 -7.23 -15.61 -3.03
CA ALA A 65 -8.03 -16.08 -1.92
C ALA A 65 -9.46 -16.42 -2.38
N THR A 66 -10.09 -15.53 -3.15
CA THR A 66 -11.44 -15.75 -3.68
C THR A 66 -11.52 -17.02 -4.54
N CYS A 67 -10.57 -17.22 -5.45
CA CYS A 67 -10.51 -18.42 -6.28
C CYS A 67 -10.39 -19.70 -5.44
N LEU A 68 -9.51 -19.70 -4.43
CA LEU A 68 -9.33 -20.84 -3.54
C LEU A 68 -10.60 -21.16 -2.74
N ASN A 69 -11.32 -20.13 -2.27
CA ASN A 69 -12.61 -20.30 -1.60
C ASN A 69 -13.66 -20.92 -2.53
N GLU A 70 -13.74 -20.47 -3.78
CA GLU A 70 -14.65 -21.03 -4.80
C GLU A 70 -14.36 -22.50 -5.10
N LYS A 71 -13.09 -22.91 -5.02
CA LYS A 71 -12.64 -24.31 -5.17
C LYS A 71 -12.80 -25.15 -3.89
N GLY A 72 -13.36 -24.58 -2.81
CA GLY A 72 -13.72 -25.29 -1.58
C GLY A 72 -12.82 -25.04 -0.38
N LEU A 73 -11.77 -24.21 -0.51
CA LEU A 73 -10.92 -23.79 0.62
C LEU A 73 -11.51 -22.56 1.31
N THR A 74 -12.67 -22.73 1.94
CA THR A 74 -13.46 -21.63 2.52
C THR A 74 -12.81 -20.93 3.71
N GLU A 75 -11.74 -21.51 4.27
CA GLU A 75 -10.99 -20.94 5.38
C GLU A 75 -9.86 -20.01 4.93
N VAL A 76 -9.52 -20.02 3.63
CA VAL A 76 -8.43 -19.20 3.09
C VAL A 76 -8.83 -17.74 3.11
N ARG A 77 -8.06 -16.90 3.81
CA ARG A 77 -8.31 -15.45 3.86
C ARG A 77 -7.02 -14.70 3.68
N TYR A 78 -7.03 -13.68 2.82
CA TYR A 78 -5.95 -12.71 2.75
C TYR A 78 -6.02 -11.73 3.94
N LEU A 79 -4.92 -11.56 4.66
CA LEU A 79 -4.83 -10.72 5.87
C LEU A 79 -4.17 -9.36 5.63
N GLY A 80 -3.79 -9.06 4.39
CA GLY A 80 -3.14 -7.80 4.02
C GLY A 80 -1.61 -7.86 4.06
N HIS A 81 -0.97 -6.99 3.27
CA HIS A 81 0.48 -6.95 3.11
C HIS A 81 1.24 -6.47 4.35
N ASP A 82 0.54 -5.90 5.33
CA ASP A 82 1.14 -5.50 6.61
C ASP A 82 1.44 -6.69 7.55
N ASN A 83 0.99 -7.89 7.18
CA ASN A 83 1.23 -9.11 7.95
C ASN A 83 2.03 -10.15 7.16
N PRO A 84 3.30 -9.90 6.81
CA PRO A 84 4.05 -10.73 5.85
C PRO A 84 4.31 -12.17 6.32
N MET A 85 4.24 -12.44 7.63
CA MET A 85 4.40 -13.79 8.16
C MET A 85 3.11 -14.62 8.16
N MET A 86 1.97 -13.97 8.01
CA MET A 86 0.63 -14.57 8.06
C MET A 86 -0.22 -13.90 6.98
N GLU A 87 0.34 -13.72 5.78
CA GLU A 87 -0.32 -13.00 4.69
C GLU A 87 -1.65 -13.67 4.30
N PHE A 88 -1.73 -14.98 4.52
CA PHE A 88 -2.94 -15.75 4.41
C PHE A 88 -3.17 -16.60 5.67
N SER A 89 -4.43 -16.75 6.06
CA SER A 89 -4.87 -17.75 7.04
C SER A 89 -5.60 -18.91 6.37
N GLY A 90 -5.69 -20.07 7.03
CA GLY A 90 -6.53 -21.20 6.60
C GLY A 90 -6.01 -21.96 5.37
N TRP A 91 -4.69 -21.92 5.14
CA TRP A 91 -4.05 -22.71 4.09
C TRP A 91 -4.15 -24.21 4.40
N PRO A 92 -4.54 -25.07 3.44
CA PRO A 92 -4.49 -26.51 3.61
C PRO A 92 -3.04 -27.02 3.64
N ASP A 93 -2.80 -28.10 4.37
CA ASP A 93 -1.49 -28.77 4.41
C ASP A 93 -1.15 -29.48 3.08
N THR A 94 -2.15 -29.76 2.25
CA THR A 94 -2.00 -30.46 0.96
C THR A 94 -2.65 -29.67 -0.17
N LEU A 95 -1.88 -29.38 -1.22
CA LEU A 95 -2.39 -28.79 -2.46
C LEU A 95 -2.93 -29.89 -3.39
N THR A 96 -4.15 -29.73 -3.88
CA THR A 96 -4.74 -30.60 -4.90
C THR A 96 -4.54 -29.99 -6.30
N PRO A 97 -4.54 -30.81 -7.37
CA PRO A 97 -4.38 -30.31 -8.75
C PRO A 97 -5.44 -29.27 -9.16
N ASP A 98 -6.63 -29.34 -8.58
CA ASP A 98 -7.72 -28.39 -8.85
C ASP A 98 -7.41 -26.95 -8.36
N LEU A 99 -6.41 -26.80 -7.48
CA LEU A 99 -5.95 -25.50 -6.98
C LEU A 99 -4.91 -24.86 -7.90
N ASP A 100 -4.22 -25.65 -8.73
CA ASP A 100 -3.17 -25.16 -9.62
C ASP A 100 -3.71 -24.10 -10.57
N GLU A 101 -4.95 -24.26 -11.05
CA GLU A 101 -5.64 -23.27 -11.89
C GLU A 101 -5.72 -21.88 -11.21
N CYS A 102 -5.93 -21.83 -9.90
CA CYS A 102 -5.99 -20.56 -9.16
C CYS A 102 -4.61 -19.89 -9.10
N PHE A 103 -3.55 -20.66 -8.93
CA PHE A 103 -2.18 -20.13 -8.91
C PHE A 103 -1.67 -19.74 -10.28
N GLU A 104 -2.04 -20.48 -11.33
CA GLU A 104 -1.72 -20.10 -12.71
C GLU A 104 -2.43 -18.80 -13.11
N LYS A 105 -3.69 -18.63 -12.70
CA LYS A 105 -4.49 -17.44 -12.97
C LYS A 105 -4.04 -16.24 -12.13
N TRP A 106 -3.64 -16.48 -10.89
CA TRP A 106 -3.20 -15.47 -9.93
C TRP A 106 -1.80 -15.82 -9.40
N PRO A 107 -0.77 -15.70 -10.25
CA PRO A 107 0.58 -16.09 -9.87
C PRO A 107 1.07 -15.22 -8.72
N ALA A 108 1.84 -15.83 -7.83
CA ALA A 108 2.46 -15.12 -6.72
C ALA A 108 3.31 -13.96 -7.28
N LEU A 109 2.85 -12.73 -7.04
CA LEU A 109 3.69 -11.56 -7.24
C LEU A 109 4.71 -11.49 -6.12
N ASP A 110 5.93 -11.09 -6.49
CA ASP A 110 6.87 -10.58 -5.50
C ASP A 110 6.22 -9.35 -4.83
N PRO A 111 6.25 -9.26 -3.49
CA PRO A 111 5.80 -8.05 -2.83
C PRO A 111 6.57 -6.86 -3.41
N PRO A 112 5.89 -5.73 -3.69
CA PRO A 112 6.59 -4.48 -3.91
C PRO A 112 7.64 -4.33 -2.82
N VAL A 113 8.87 -3.95 -3.18
CA VAL A 113 9.94 -3.80 -2.20
C VAL A 113 9.43 -2.80 -1.17
N LYS A 114 9.20 -3.25 0.07
CA LYS A 114 8.67 -2.45 1.18
C LYS A 114 9.76 -1.51 1.70
N ASP A 115 10.26 -0.67 0.82
CA ASP A 115 11.43 0.18 1.00
C ASP A 115 12.74 -0.61 0.87
N THR A 116 13.50 -0.38 -0.20
CA THR A 116 14.95 -0.27 -0.02
C THR A 116 15.16 0.64 1.18
N PRO A 117 16.05 0.35 2.16
CA PRO A 117 16.22 1.21 3.31
C PRO A 117 16.30 2.65 2.83
N ARG A 118 15.25 3.43 3.11
CA ARG A 118 15.09 4.74 2.50
C ARG A 118 16.35 5.49 2.83
N LYS A 119 17.07 5.95 1.81
CA LYS A 119 18.29 6.70 2.02
C LYS A 119 17.97 7.81 3.03
N PRO A 120 18.64 7.82 4.21
CA PRO A 120 18.32 8.82 5.22
C PRO A 120 18.50 10.22 4.64
N THR A 121 17.57 11.10 4.94
CA THR A 121 17.70 12.52 4.61
C THR A 121 18.89 13.12 5.35
N GLU A 122 19.46 14.21 4.83
CA GLU A 122 20.56 14.89 5.52
C GLU A 122 20.17 15.37 6.93
N GLU A 123 18.90 15.73 7.13
CA GLU A 123 18.41 16.09 8.46
C GLU A 123 18.41 14.90 9.43
N GLU A 124 17.99 13.72 8.98
CA GLU A 124 18.03 12.49 9.78
C GLU A 124 19.47 12.07 10.08
N LEU A 125 20.38 12.16 9.11
CA LEU A 125 21.79 11.89 9.33
C LEU A 125 22.39 12.87 10.34
N ARG A 126 22.06 14.16 10.24
CA ARG A 126 22.50 15.18 11.20
C ARG A 126 22.01 14.87 12.61
N LYS A 127 20.72 14.55 12.77
CA LYS A 127 20.14 14.16 14.06
C LYS A 127 20.78 12.88 14.60
N GLY A 128 20.95 11.87 13.76
CA GLY A 128 21.58 10.60 14.13
C GLY A 128 23.04 10.75 14.55
N ARG A 129 23.83 11.58 13.86
CA ARG A 129 25.22 11.91 14.25
C ARG A 129 25.27 12.67 15.57
N ALA A 130 24.35 13.61 15.81
CA ALA A 130 24.28 14.34 17.09
C ALA A 130 23.97 13.40 18.27
N ILE A 131 23.02 12.49 18.07
CA ILE A 131 22.72 11.41 19.01
C ILE A 131 23.94 10.53 19.25
N ALA A 132 24.60 10.08 18.18
CA ALA A 132 25.76 9.20 18.27
C ALA A 132 26.90 9.86 19.05
N GLN A 133 27.13 11.15 18.81
CA GLN A 133 28.08 11.94 19.58
C GLN A 133 27.69 12.01 21.06
N CYS A 134 26.43 12.35 21.38
CA CYS A 134 25.94 12.37 22.75
C CYS A 134 26.14 11.02 23.46
N MET A 135 25.84 9.90 22.79
CA MET A 135 26.01 8.55 23.35
C MET A 135 27.49 8.27 23.67
N ARG A 136 28.41 8.65 22.77
CA ARG A 136 29.86 8.52 23.00
C ARG A 136 30.32 9.35 24.19
N ASP A 137 29.86 10.59 24.28
CA ASP A 137 30.19 11.52 25.37
C ASP A 137 29.63 11.06 26.73
N ASN A 138 28.55 10.26 26.72
CA ASN A 138 27.89 9.74 27.92
C ASN A 138 28.24 8.26 28.23
N GLY A 139 29.41 7.79 27.79
CA GLY A 139 29.97 6.50 28.23
C GLY A 139 29.69 5.32 27.30
N VAL A 140 29.24 5.57 26.06
CA VAL A 140 29.10 4.55 25.01
C VAL A 140 30.04 4.87 23.84
N PRO A 141 31.38 4.81 24.04
CA PRO A 141 32.35 5.29 23.05
C PRO A 141 32.30 4.57 21.70
N GLY A 142 31.76 3.34 21.66
CA GLY A 142 31.57 2.55 20.45
C GLY A 142 30.22 2.76 19.74
N TYR A 143 29.42 3.76 20.12
CA TYR A 143 28.14 4.00 19.46
C TYR A 143 28.34 4.46 18.00
N PRO A 144 27.82 3.72 17.01
CA PRO A 144 28.08 3.99 15.60
C PRO A 144 27.32 5.20 15.07
N ASP A 145 27.87 5.86 14.07
CA ASP A 145 27.16 6.89 13.30
C ASP A 145 26.17 6.23 12.30
N PRO A 146 25.09 6.93 11.89
CA PRO A 146 24.17 6.42 10.89
C PRO A 146 24.85 6.29 9.51
N ASP A 147 24.58 5.18 8.82
CA ASP A 147 25.06 4.95 7.46
C ASP A 147 24.26 5.82 6.46
N PRO A 148 24.91 6.69 5.67
CA PRO A 148 24.25 7.47 4.63
C PRO A 148 23.79 6.63 3.42
N ASP A 149 24.31 5.43 3.25
CA ASP A 149 24.00 4.54 2.13
C ASP A 149 23.91 3.08 2.58
N PRO A 150 22.88 2.72 3.35
CA PRO A 150 22.75 1.38 3.92
C PRO A 150 22.65 0.33 2.82
N ALA A 151 23.65 -0.53 2.72
CA ALA A 151 23.66 -1.64 1.77
C ALA A 151 22.64 -2.73 2.17
N PRO A 152 22.04 -3.43 1.18
CA PRO A 152 21.27 -4.64 1.46
C PRO A 152 22.15 -5.68 2.16
N VAL A 153 21.66 -6.21 3.29
CA VAL A 153 22.32 -7.27 4.07
C VAL A 153 21.48 -8.55 4.02
N ASP A 154 22.14 -9.70 3.97
CA ASP A 154 21.45 -11.00 3.98
C ASP A 154 20.78 -11.30 5.34
N PHE A 155 19.80 -12.21 5.35
CA PHE A 155 19.05 -12.55 6.55
C PHE A 155 19.88 -13.17 7.68
N ALA A 156 20.93 -13.94 7.37
CA ALA A 156 21.80 -14.53 8.39
C ALA A 156 22.61 -13.42 9.08
N THR A 157 23.08 -12.44 8.32
CA THR A 157 23.78 -11.25 8.80
C THR A 157 22.87 -10.36 9.63
N LEU A 158 21.65 -10.08 9.16
CA LEU A 158 20.65 -9.33 9.93
C LEU A 158 20.34 -9.95 11.29
N ARG A 159 20.20 -11.28 11.36
CA ARG A 159 19.94 -11.99 12.63
C ARG A 159 21.08 -11.81 13.63
N ARG A 160 22.34 -11.90 13.17
CA ARG A 160 23.52 -11.67 14.04
C ARG A 160 23.56 -10.24 14.54
N GLN A 161 23.47 -9.27 13.62
CA GLN A 161 23.48 -7.85 13.97
C GLN A 161 22.35 -7.49 14.95
N LYS A 162 21.14 -8.03 14.75
CA LYS A 162 20.02 -7.82 15.67
C LYS A 162 20.32 -8.31 17.08
N GLN A 163 20.98 -9.47 17.22
CA GLN A 163 21.35 -10.00 18.52
C GLN A 163 22.44 -9.13 19.18
N GLU A 164 23.48 -8.75 18.44
CA GLU A 164 24.54 -7.86 18.93
C GLU A 164 24.00 -6.48 19.36
N ILE A 165 23.09 -5.89 18.58
CA ILE A 165 22.41 -4.65 18.92
C ILE A 165 21.59 -4.81 20.19
N LYS A 166 20.84 -5.92 20.31
CA LYS A 166 20.05 -6.23 21.52
C LYS A 166 20.94 -6.33 22.76
N ASP A 167 22.07 -7.01 22.65
CA ASP A 167 22.99 -7.21 23.77
C ASP A 167 23.63 -5.88 24.19
N ARG A 168 24.06 -5.05 23.23
CA ARG A 168 24.58 -3.70 23.51
C ARG A 168 23.53 -2.80 24.17
N MET A 169 22.27 -2.88 23.74
CA MET A 169 21.17 -2.11 24.35
C MET A 169 20.82 -2.57 25.78
N ALA A 170 21.19 -3.80 26.16
CA ALA A 170 20.99 -4.31 27.51
C ALA A 170 22.06 -3.82 28.49
N GLU A 171 23.18 -3.27 28.00
CA GLU A 171 24.24 -2.75 28.85
C GLU A 171 23.76 -1.54 29.68
N PRO A 172 24.10 -1.46 30.98
CA PRO A 172 23.70 -0.34 31.82
C PRO A 172 24.21 1.02 31.32
N ALA A 173 25.43 1.05 30.76
CA ALA A 173 26.02 2.26 30.19
C ALA A 173 25.18 2.78 29.00
N TYR A 174 24.72 1.85 28.13
CA TYR A 174 23.83 2.21 27.03
C TYR A 174 22.52 2.79 27.53
N GLN A 175 21.86 2.14 28.49
CA GLN A 175 20.56 2.59 29.00
C GLN A 175 20.65 3.96 29.69
N ALA A 176 21.72 4.19 30.45
CA ALA A 176 21.98 5.48 31.09
C ALA A 176 22.18 6.60 30.06
N ALA A 177 23.04 6.38 29.06
CA ALA A 177 23.28 7.35 27.99
C ALA A 177 22.02 7.59 27.14
N ALA A 178 21.29 6.52 26.78
CA ALA A 178 20.06 6.57 25.99
C ALA A 178 18.99 7.46 26.66
N LYS A 179 18.84 7.37 27.99
CA LYS A 179 17.91 8.22 28.74
C LYS A 179 18.23 9.71 28.61
N ILE A 180 19.51 10.06 28.53
CA ILE A 180 19.98 11.45 28.37
C ILE A 180 19.82 11.89 26.91
N CYS A 181 20.31 11.07 25.98
CA CYS A 181 20.51 11.47 24.59
C CYS A 181 19.27 11.35 23.70
N PHE A 182 18.33 10.45 24.00
CA PHE A 182 17.12 10.27 23.20
C PHE A 182 15.91 11.05 23.72
N THR A 183 16.00 11.66 24.90
CA THR A 183 14.90 12.46 25.48
C THR A 183 15.11 13.96 25.35
N ALA A 184 16.34 14.40 25.02
CA ALA A 184 16.64 15.81 24.75
C ALA A 184 16.28 16.17 23.30
N PRO A 185 15.64 17.34 23.05
CA PRO A 185 15.46 17.81 21.68
C PRO A 185 16.83 18.04 21.04
N ALA A 186 17.03 17.49 19.85
CA ALA A 186 18.27 17.63 19.09
C ALA A 186 18.52 19.10 18.72
N GLY A 187 19.27 19.82 19.55
CA GLY A 187 19.66 21.21 19.31
C GLY A 187 19.84 21.99 20.61
N GLY A 188 21.08 22.06 21.08
CA GLY A 188 21.55 23.15 21.94
C GLY A 188 22.17 24.24 21.06
#